data_AF-A0A2D7VYA1-F1
#
_entry.id   AF-A0A2D7VYA1-F1
#
_cell.length_a   1.000
_cell.length_b   1.000
_cell.length_c   1.000
_cell.angle_alpha   90.00
_cell.angle_beta   90.00
_cell.angle_gamma   90.00
#
_symmetry.space_group_name_H-M   'P 1'
#
loop_
_entity.id
_entity.type
_entity.pdbx_description
1 polymer ?
#
loop_
_entity_poly.entity_id
_entity_poly.type
_entity_poly.pdbx_seq_one_letter_code
_entity_poly.pdbx_strand_id
1 'polypeptide(L)' 'MLITKTCPFTGKDNTLDIDVTENQLREWKQGAMIQDAMPNLTENEREFIMTGILPEIWTKYVG' A
#
# COMPACT_ATOMS: atom_id res chain seq x y z
N MET A 1 -2.62 -11.12 -3.34
CA MET A 1 -3.41 -10.39 -4.36
C MET A 1 -2.48 -9.39 -5.03
N LEU A 2 -2.51 -9.31 -6.37
CA LEU A 2 -1.71 -8.33 -7.11
C LEU A 2 -2.35 -6.94 -7.01
N ILE A 3 -1.66 -6.01 -6.36
CA ILE A 3 -2.06 -4.61 -6.21
C ILE A 3 -1.14 -3.75 -7.08
N THR A 4 -1.73 -3.01 -8.03
CA THR A 4 -1.00 -2.06 -8.87
C THR A 4 -1.30 -0.63 -8.42
N LYS A 5 -0.24 0.16 -8.26
CA LYS A 5 -0.30 1.58 -7.88
C LYS A 5 0.72 2.41 -8.64
N THR A 6 0.32 3.61 -9.03
CA THR A 6 1.23 4.62 -9.57
C THR A 6 1.96 5.32 -8.43
N CYS A 7 3.29 5.26 -8.44
CA CYS A 7 4.12 5.96 -7.47
C CYS A 7 4.08 7.48 -7.72
N PRO A 8 3.69 8.31 -6.73
CA PRO A 8 3.53 9.76 -6.93
C PRO A 8 4.85 10.49 -7.20
N PHE A 9 5.99 9.92 -6.77
CA PHE A 9 7.31 10.54 -6.97
C PHE A 9 7.92 10.25 -8.34
N THR A 10 7.64 9.08 -8.90
CA THR A 10 8.28 8.62 -10.16
C THR A 10 7.32 8.55 -11.33
N GLY A 11 6.01 8.59 -11.08
CA GLY A 11 4.97 8.40 -12.09
C GLY A 11 4.90 6.97 -12.64
N LYS A 12 5.67 6.03 -12.08
CA LYS A 12 5.71 4.64 -12.55
C LYS A 12 4.67 3.79 -11.83
N ASP A 13 4.04 2.90 -12.59
CA ASP A 13 3.21 1.84 -12.03
C ASP A 13 4.08 0.73 -11.46
N ASN A 14 3.77 0.34 -10.23
CA ASN A 14 4.38 -0.78 -9.55
C ASN A 14 3.29 -1.77 -9.16
N THR A 15 3.61 -3.05 -9.19
CA THR A 15 2.70 -4.12 -8.80
C THR A 15 3.37 -4.99 -7.74
N LEU A 16 2.71 -5.16 -6.59
CA LEU A 16 3.14 -6.06 -5.52
C LEU A 16 2.10 -7.17 -5.32
N ASP A 17 2.57 -8.37 -4.98
CA ASP A 17 1.70 -9.42 -4.45
C ASP A 17 1.63 -9.28 -2.93
N ILE A 18 0.45 -8.88 -2.43
CA ILE A 18 0.22 -8.59 -1.02
C ILE A 18 -0.84 -9.54 -0.47
N ASP A 19 -0.61 -10.10 0.72
CA ASP A 19 -1.55 -10.99 1.42
C ASP A 19 -2.75 -10.23 2.00
N VAL A 20 -3.57 -9.68 1.12
CA VAL A 20 -4.76 -8.89 1.44
C VAL A 20 -5.99 -9.45 0.75
N THR A 21 -7.12 -9.39 1.45
CA THR A 21 -8.43 -9.80 0.94
C THR A 21 -9.26 -8.61 0.46
N GLU A 22 -10.25 -8.88 -0.40
CA GLU A 22 -11.18 -7.84 -0.88
C GLU A 22 -11.97 -7.19 0.26
N ASN A 23 -12.32 -7.95 1.30
CA ASN A 23 -13.05 -7.43 2.46
C ASN A 23 -12.23 -6.39 3.22
N GLN A 24 -10.94 -6.65 3.44
CA GLN A 24 -10.04 -5.71 4.11
C GLN A 24 -9.86 -4.43 3.30
N LEU A 25 -9.72 -4.54 1.98
CA LEU A 25 -9.70 -3.37 1.09
C LEU A 25 -11.00 -2.58 1.15
N ARG A 26 -12.14 -3.26 1.25
CA ARG A 26 -13.46 -2.63 1.37
C ARG A 26 -13.62 -1.91 2.70
N GLU A 27 -13.24 -2.51 3.82
CA GLU A 27 -13.28 -1.90 5.15
C GLU A 27 -12.45 -0.62 5.20
N TRP A 28 -11.22 -0.67 4.67
CA TRP A 28 -10.38 0.52 4.55
C TRP A 28 -11.02 1.60 3.67
N LYS A 29 -11.60 1.23 2.51
CA LYS A 29 -12.34 2.17 1.64
C LYS A 29 -13.61 2.75 2.30
N GLN A 30 -14.16 2.08 3.31
CA GLN A 30 -15.30 2.55 4.09
C GLN A 30 -14.89 3.47 5.26
N GLY A 31 -13.59 3.72 5.43
CA GLY A 31 -13.05 4.66 6.41
C GLY A 31 -12.43 4.02 7.65
N ALA A 32 -12.30 2.69 7.70
CA ALA A 32 -11.51 2.04 8.75
C ALA A 32 -10.03 2.48 8.65
N MET A 33 -9.32 2.54 9.78
CA MET A 33 -7.87 2.76 9.74
C MET A 33 -7.20 1.56 9.08
N ILE A 34 -6.12 1.78 8.31
CA ILE A 34 -5.51 0.70 7.53
C ILE A 34 -4.87 -0.38 8.43
N GLN A 35 -4.38 -0.03 9.61
CA GLN A 35 -3.90 -1.00 10.60
C GLN A 35 -5.01 -1.90 11.14
N ASP A 36 -6.24 -1.38 11.21
CA ASP A 36 -7.39 -2.13 11.75
C ASP A 36 -7.99 -3.02 10.67
N ALA A 37 -8.07 -2.51 9.43
CA ALA A 37 -8.54 -3.26 8.28
C ALA A 37 -7.54 -4.34 7.82
N MET A 38 -6.24 -4.07 7.94
CA MET A 38 -5.17 -4.93 7.42
C MET A 38 -4.08 -5.20 8.47
N PRO A 39 -4.42 -5.78 9.65
CA PRO A 39 -3.49 -5.93 10.76
C PRO A 39 -2.37 -6.94 10.48
N ASN A 40 -2.58 -7.86 9.53
CA ASN A 40 -1.61 -8.86 9.12
C ASN A 40 -0.52 -8.32 8.19
N LEU A 41 -0.73 -7.13 7.60
CA LEU A 41 0.22 -6.54 6.67
C LEU A 41 1.32 -5.76 7.38
N THR A 42 2.52 -5.82 6.81
CA THR A 42 3.65 -4.99 7.23
C THR A 42 3.36 -3.51 7.01
N GLU A 43 4.10 -2.64 7.69
CA GLU A 43 4.00 -1.19 7.50
C GLU A 43 4.25 -0.77 6.05
N ASN A 44 5.24 -1.39 5.40
CA ASN A 44 5.59 -1.13 4.01
C ASN A 44 4.46 -1.52 3.03
N GLU A 45 3.79 -2.64 3.25
CA GLU A 45 2.67 -3.07 2.41
C GLU A 45 1.46 -2.16 2.59
N ARG A 46 1.17 -1.74 3.83
CA ARG A 46 0.11 -0.78 4.12
C ARG A 46 0.40 0.57 3.46
N GLU A 47 1.63 1.05 3.58
CA GLU A 47 2.07 2.28 2.93
C GLU A 47 1.93 2.19 1.40
N PHE A 48 2.36 1.08 0.80
CA PHE A 48 2.18 0.86 -0.64
C PHE A 48 0.70 0.89 -1.05
N ILE A 49 -0.19 0.25 -0.27
CA ILE A 49 -1.64 0.28 -0.52
C ILE A 49 -2.20 1.71 -0.39
N MET A 50 -1.69 2.51 0.54
CA MET A 50 -2.12 3.90 0.75
C MET A 50 -1.66 4.79 -0.41
N THR A 51 -0.37 4.79 -0.70
CA THR A 51 0.28 5.85 -1.49
C THR A 51 0.88 5.38 -2.80
N GLY A 52 1.12 4.07 -2.97
CA GLY A 52 1.86 3.52 -4.10
C GLY A 52 3.37 3.75 -4.02
N ILE A 53 3.88 4.19 -2.86
CA ILE A 53 5.31 4.42 -2.64
C ILE A 53 5.95 3.10 -2.18
N LEU A 54 7.04 2.69 -2.84
CA LEU A 54 7.85 1.55 -2.42
C LEU A 54 8.87 1.96 -1.35
N PRO A 55 9.31 1.05 -0.47
CA PRO A 55 10.26 1.36 0.62
C PRO A 55 11.59 1.99 0.13
N GLU A 56 12.08 1.56 -1.03
CA GLU A 56 13.30 2.12 -1.63
C GLU A 56 13.14 3.57 -2.11
N ILE A 57 11.91 3.97 -2.45
CA ILE A 57 11.60 5.35 -2.86
C ILE A 57 11.59 6.26 -1.65
N TRP A 58 11.08 5.78 -0.50
CA TRP A 58 11.13 6.50 0.77
C TRP A 58 12.57 6.91 1.13
N THR A 59 13.49 5.93 1.10
CA THR A 59 14.92 6.16 1.41
C THR A 59 15.56 7.16 0.45
N LYS A 60 15.13 7.16 -0.81
CA LYS A 60 15.74 7.98 -1.87
C LYS A 60 15.22 9.42 -1.94
N TYR A 61 13.94 9.64 -1.65
CA TYR A 61 13.28 10.93 -1.91
C TYR A 61 12.76 11.64 -0.67
N VAL A 62 12.61 10.95 0.46
CA VAL A 62 12.02 11.52 1.68
C VAL A 62 13.00 11.56 2.87
N GLY A 63 14.16 10.90 2.73
CA GLY A 63 15.20 10.78 3.77
C GLY A 63 15.63 12.08 4.42
#